data_AF-A0A2M7QJX1-F1
#
_entry.id   AF-A0A2M7QJX1-F1
#
_cell.length_a   1.000
_cell.length_b   1.000
_cell.length_c   1.000
_cell.angle_alpha   90.00
_cell.angle_beta   90.00
_cell.angle_gamma   90.00
#
_symmetry.space_group_name_H-M   'P 1'
#
loop_
_entity.id
_entity.type
_entity.pdbx_description
1 polymer ?
#
loop_
_entity_poly.entity_id
_entity_poly.type
_entity_poly.pdbx_seq_one_letter_code
_entity_poly.pdbx_strand_id
1 'polypeptide(L)'
;MNNKSAYQDRFLLLLDKTGESAIIKKILTSPLGLANGLVVCLFENRFKEIKDNLDSIKKFVAGITRAEQLGNDYEVARYYCFLFSFHQFFHSSYRARQGKTLEEFFKEIIRKMNASFVVPDKKDEKKELMNEIFNKYNSELDIDVIAKKSNNRVLAIQLRSRDDTGGTTAKSSLVEALRDALNLEVKKDAELLYLVCVWDAIKGNQKNATIKKIYSSLRSHLKIDESTFAKKIETGLTVKKGVVLKMSYGTDIIAKSITDWAGSNGTLGLESVHKLIKKLENWDDLWLAYSVCSLELENQAVKKVDNIYYLNSLIKDIRYDLKKLSKSNEFVMLANEIALKIIPKWKKNSIIDGSISDRAHYIRDLILLKFIYELSKT
;
A
#
# COMPACT_ATOMS: atom_id res chain seq x y z
N MET A 1 27.27 2.30 26.96
CA MET A 1 26.37 1.22 27.43
C MET A 1 25.10 1.29 26.62
N ASN A 2 24.83 0.28 25.78
CA ASN A 2 23.60 0.19 24.99
C ASN A 2 22.43 -0.10 25.94
N ASN A 3 21.64 0.93 26.25
CA ASN A 3 20.33 0.77 26.85
C ASN A 3 19.43 0.08 25.81
N LYS A 4 19.38 -1.26 25.83
CA LYS A 4 18.30 -1.98 25.14
C LYS A 4 17.02 -1.60 25.87
N SER A 5 16.21 -0.77 25.21
CA SER A 5 14.83 -0.48 25.60
C SER A 5 14.12 -1.79 25.97
N ALA A 6 13.39 -1.80 27.09
CA ALA A 6 12.54 -2.94 27.48
C ALA A 6 11.37 -3.18 26.49
N TYR A 7 11.18 -2.24 25.56
CA TYR A 7 10.17 -2.27 24.52
C TYR A 7 10.78 -2.50 23.14
N GLN A 8 10.06 -3.24 22.28
CA GLN A 8 10.34 -3.40 20.86
C GLN A 8 10.41 -2.05 20.14
N ASP A 9 11.27 -1.94 19.14
CA ASP A 9 11.33 -0.75 18.30
C ASP A 9 10.01 -0.54 17.53
N ARG A 10 9.69 0.73 17.26
CA ARG A 10 8.54 1.16 16.45
C ARG A 10 8.96 2.30 15.53
N PHE A 11 8.49 2.23 14.29
CA PHE A 11 8.64 3.31 13.31
C PHE A 11 7.28 3.71 12.76
N LEU A 12 6.77 4.85 13.26
CA LEU A 12 5.46 5.39 12.92
C LEU A 12 5.63 6.63 12.06
N LEU A 13 5.31 6.50 10.77
CA LEU A 13 5.42 7.57 9.80
C LEU A 13 4.46 8.72 10.12
N LEU A 14 3.28 8.46 10.66
CA LEU A 14 2.33 9.51 11.06
C LEU A 14 2.89 10.42 12.17
N LEU A 15 3.88 9.94 12.94
CA LEU A 15 4.55 10.70 14.00
C LEU A 15 5.88 11.33 13.57
N ASP A 16 6.43 10.95 12.41
CA ASP A 16 7.69 11.50 11.91
C ASP A 16 7.48 12.78 11.10
N LYS A 17 7.79 13.95 11.65
CA LYS A 17 7.66 15.26 10.96
C LYS A 17 8.90 15.63 10.17
N THR A 18 9.92 14.78 10.11
CA THR A 18 11.17 15.10 9.40
C THR A 18 11.02 14.98 7.88
N GLY A 19 11.87 15.72 7.14
CA GLY A 19 11.94 15.60 5.68
C GLY A 19 12.53 14.28 5.19
N GLU A 20 13.20 13.51 6.06
CA GLU A 20 13.88 12.27 5.70
C GLU A 20 12.91 11.16 5.26
N SER A 21 11.68 11.16 5.80
CA SER A 21 10.61 10.23 5.44
C SER A 21 9.64 10.77 4.39
N ALA A 22 9.85 11.99 3.86
CA ALA A 22 8.91 12.65 2.96
C ALA A 22 8.57 11.81 1.72
N ILE A 23 9.56 11.15 1.12
CA ILE A 23 9.34 10.26 -0.04
C ILE A 23 8.49 9.03 0.35
N ILE A 24 8.79 8.42 1.50
CA ILE A 24 8.07 7.24 2.01
C ILE A 24 6.62 7.62 2.30
N LYS A 25 6.40 8.76 2.94
CA LYS A 25 5.06 9.31 3.21
C LYS A 25 4.28 9.59 1.95
N LYS A 26 4.92 10.13 0.91
CA LYS A 26 4.27 10.38 -0.37
C LYS A 26 3.81 9.07 -1.03
N ILE A 27 4.67 8.05 -1.04
CA ILE A 27 4.35 6.72 -1.58
C ILE A 27 3.23 6.05 -0.76
N LEU A 28 3.28 6.16 0.56
CA LEU A 28 2.32 5.54 1.48
C LEU A 28 1.16 6.46 1.87
N THR A 29 0.93 7.58 1.18
CA THR A 29 -0.09 8.58 1.59
C THR A 29 -1.46 7.94 1.78
N SER A 30 -1.86 7.08 0.85
CA SER A 30 -3.18 6.43 0.89
C SER A 30 -3.29 5.35 2.00
N PRO A 31 -2.33 4.42 2.18
CA PRO A 31 -2.26 3.54 3.34
C PRO A 31 -2.17 4.26 4.70
N LEU A 32 -1.39 5.34 4.80
CA LEU A 32 -1.27 6.15 6.01
C LEU A 32 -2.60 6.84 6.34
N GLY A 33 -3.34 7.31 5.31
CA GLY A 33 -4.70 7.81 5.48
C GLY A 33 -5.66 6.76 6.03
N LEU A 34 -5.54 5.49 5.62
CA LEU A 34 -6.32 4.39 6.21
C LEU A 34 -5.91 4.14 7.66
N ALA A 35 -4.62 4.07 7.97
CA ALA A 35 -4.12 3.91 9.33
C ALA A 35 -4.64 5.02 10.26
N ASN A 36 -4.55 6.28 9.83
CA ASN A 36 -5.08 7.42 10.57
C ASN A 36 -6.61 7.33 10.75
N GLY A 37 -7.35 6.94 9.70
CA GLY A 37 -8.80 6.75 9.79
C GLY A 37 -9.21 5.67 10.80
N LEU A 38 -8.44 4.58 10.91
CA LEU A 38 -8.64 3.54 11.93
C LEU A 38 -8.39 4.10 13.34
N VAL A 39 -7.29 4.83 13.52
CA VAL A 39 -6.99 5.49 14.80
C VAL A 39 -8.11 6.43 15.21
N VAL A 40 -8.60 7.28 14.29
CA VAL A 40 -9.72 8.18 14.56
C VAL A 40 -11.00 7.40 14.91
N CYS A 41 -11.30 6.33 14.17
CA CYS A 41 -12.44 5.46 14.47
C CYS A 41 -12.35 4.86 15.88
N LEU A 42 -11.16 4.42 16.29
CA LEU A 42 -10.91 3.86 17.61
C LEU A 42 -11.16 4.88 18.71
N PHE A 43 -10.55 6.06 18.62
CA PHE A 43 -10.62 7.08 19.67
C PHE A 43 -11.97 7.79 19.77
N GLU A 44 -12.76 7.76 18.70
CA GLU A 44 -14.12 8.31 18.67
C GLU A 44 -15.21 7.24 18.76
N ASN A 45 -14.81 5.98 18.93
CA ASN A 45 -15.72 4.85 19.05
C ASN A 45 -16.74 4.73 17.89
N ARG A 46 -16.28 4.89 16.65
CA ARG A 46 -17.15 4.89 15.45
C ARG A 46 -17.42 3.51 14.86
N PHE A 47 -17.15 2.42 15.58
CA PHE A 47 -17.36 1.06 15.07
C PHE A 47 -18.82 0.76 14.72
N LYS A 48 -19.78 1.38 15.43
CA LYS A 48 -21.20 1.28 15.11
C LYS A 48 -21.53 1.90 13.75
N GLU A 49 -20.95 3.06 13.44
CA GLU A 49 -21.12 3.71 12.13
C GLU A 49 -20.63 2.82 10.99
N ILE A 50 -19.48 2.16 11.17
CA ILE A 50 -18.95 1.20 10.19
C ILE A 50 -19.92 0.04 9.95
N LYS A 51 -20.51 -0.52 11.02
CA LYS A 51 -21.53 -1.58 10.93
C LYS A 51 -22.78 -1.11 10.17
N ASP A 52 -23.27 0.07 10.54
CA ASP A 52 -24.53 0.57 10.01
C ASP A 52 -24.42 0.91 8.50
N ASN A 53 -23.24 1.34 8.06
CA ASN A 53 -22.90 1.63 6.66
C ASN A 53 -22.73 0.41 5.75
N LEU A 54 -22.79 -0.83 6.26
CA LEU A 54 -22.79 -2.01 5.40
C LEU A 54 -24.06 -2.08 4.54
N ASP A 55 -23.89 -2.37 3.25
CA ASP A 55 -25.01 -2.58 2.35
C ASP A 55 -25.83 -3.83 2.71
N SER A 56 -27.10 -3.84 2.29
CA SER A 56 -28.06 -4.90 2.62
C SER A 56 -27.65 -6.27 2.07
N ILE A 57 -26.96 -6.31 0.92
CA ILE A 57 -26.50 -7.56 0.30
C ILE A 57 -25.44 -8.20 1.19
N LYS A 58 -24.45 -7.42 1.64
CA LYS A 58 -23.43 -7.92 2.57
C LYS A 58 -24.04 -8.37 3.90
N LYS A 59 -24.99 -7.61 4.45
CA LYS A 59 -25.69 -7.98 5.69
C LYS A 59 -26.43 -9.31 5.57
N PHE A 60 -27.10 -9.52 4.45
CA PHE A 60 -27.80 -10.77 4.14
C PHE A 60 -26.84 -11.95 3.95
N VAL A 61 -25.88 -11.83 3.02
CA VAL A 61 -25.00 -12.95 2.62
C VAL A 61 -24.07 -13.38 3.76
N ALA A 62 -23.60 -12.43 4.57
CA ALA A 62 -22.77 -12.74 5.73
C ALA A 62 -23.58 -13.21 6.95
N GLY A 63 -24.91 -13.30 6.87
CA GLY A 63 -25.73 -13.71 8.02
C GLY A 63 -25.76 -12.70 9.18
N ILE A 64 -25.37 -11.44 8.95
CA ILE A 64 -25.40 -10.37 9.95
C ILE A 64 -26.82 -10.15 10.45
N THR A 65 -27.80 -10.16 9.54
CA THR A 65 -29.22 -10.00 9.92
C THR A 65 -29.65 -11.05 10.96
N ARG A 66 -29.19 -12.29 10.81
CA ARG A 66 -29.51 -13.36 11.77
C ARG A 66 -28.74 -13.16 13.09
N ALA A 67 -27.48 -12.76 13.01
CA ALA A 67 -26.67 -12.48 14.20
C ALA A 67 -27.24 -11.29 15.01
N GLU A 68 -27.77 -10.24 14.36
CA GLU A 68 -28.42 -9.11 15.02
C GLU A 68 -29.68 -9.56 15.79
N GLN A 69 -30.50 -10.44 15.22
CA GLN A 69 -31.68 -11.00 15.90
C GLN A 69 -31.31 -11.80 17.16
N LEU A 70 -30.18 -12.51 17.12
CA LEU A 70 -29.68 -13.32 18.25
C LEU A 70 -28.86 -12.49 19.26
N GLY A 71 -28.45 -11.28 18.88
CA GLY A 71 -27.47 -10.48 19.63
C GLY A 71 -27.96 -9.99 21.00
N ASN A 72 -29.26 -10.04 21.28
CA ASN A 72 -29.80 -9.72 22.61
C ASN A 72 -29.37 -10.76 23.64
N ASP A 73 -29.40 -12.05 23.26
CA ASP A 73 -29.21 -13.17 24.18
C ASP A 73 -27.86 -13.88 23.99
N TYR A 74 -27.13 -13.61 22.90
CA TYR A 74 -25.88 -14.27 22.58
C TYR A 74 -24.75 -13.29 22.24
N GLU A 75 -23.74 -13.22 23.12
CA GLU A 75 -22.64 -12.24 23.01
C GLU A 75 -21.79 -12.42 21.74
N VAL A 76 -21.57 -13.67 21.30
CA VAL A 76 -20.84 -13.94 20.04
C VAL A 76 -21.60 -13.41 18.83
N ALA A 77 -22.93 -13.55 18.80
CA ALA A 77 -23.76 -13.02 17.70
C ALA A 77 -23.74 -11.49 17.67
N ARG A 78 -23.77 -10.86 18.85
CA ARG A 78 -23.60 -9.40 18.99
C ARG A 78 -22.24 -8.94 18.45
N TYR A 79 -21.16 -9.61 18.86
CA TYR A 79 -19.79 -9.29 18.44
C TYR A 79 -19.57 -9.50 16.93
N TYR A 80 -20.11 -10.58 16.36
CA TYR A 80 -19.95 -10.95 14.96
C TYR A 80 -20.30 -9.80 14.00
N CYS A 81 -21.38 -9.07 14.27
CA CYS A 81 -21.85 -7.98 13.43
C CYS A 81 -20.80 -6.87 13.32
N PHE A 82 -20.16 -6.52 14.44
CA PHE A 82 -19.09 -5.53 14.48
C PHE A 82 -17.81 -6.06 13.83
N LEU A 83 -17.42 -7.29 14.19
CA LEU A 83 -16.22 -7.95 13.69
C LEU A 83 -16.20 -8.01 12.15
N PHE A 84 -17.26 -8.55 11.56
CA PHE A 84 -17.38 -8.67 10.12
C PHE A 84 -17.33 -7.29 9.43
N SER A 85 -18.07 -6.32 9.96
CA SER A 85 -18.15 -4.98 9.38
C SER A 85 -16.79 -4.28 9.37
N PHE A 86 -16.07 -4.36 10.48
CA PHE A 86 -14.72 -3.79 10.61
C PHE A 86 -13.75 -4.42 9.61
N HIS A 87 -13.68 -5.76 9.55
CA HIS A 87 -12.78 -6.45 8.61
C HIS A 87 -13.17 -6.18 7.15
N GLN A 88 -14.46 -6.15 6.84
CA GLN A 88 -14.92 -5.83 5.49
C GLN A 88 -14.53 -4.41 5.08
N PHE A 89 -14.71 -3.43 5.98
CA PHE A 89 -14.29 -2.06 5.76
C PHE A 89 -12.78 -1.99 5.52
N PHE A 90 -11.97 -2.57 6.41
CA PHE A 90 -10.52 -2.56 6.30
C PHE A 90 -10.04 -3.22 5.01
N HIS A 91 -10.45 -4.45 4.73
CA HIS A 91 -9.92 -5.21 3.59
C HIS A 91 -10.38 -4.64 2.24
N SER A 92 -11.61 -4.11 2.14
CA SER A 92 -12.06 -3.41 0.93
C SER A 92 -11.22 -2.16 0.67
N SER A 93 -10.98 -1.39 1.73
CA SER A 93 -10.20 -0.16 1.70
C SER A 93 -8.72 -0.44 1.38
N TYR A 94 -8.12 -1.45 2.02
CA TYR A 94 -6.75 -1.88 1.80
C TYR A 94 -6.54 -2.36 0.36
N ARG A 95 -7.42 -3.23 -0.15
CA ARG A 95 -7.34 -3.77 -1.52
C ARG A 95 -7.31 -2.67 -2.58
N ALA A 96 -8.15 -1.64 -2.43
CA ALA A 96 -8.18 -0.50 -3.35
C ALA A 96 -6.88 0.31 -3.38
N ARG A 97 -6.05 0.22 -2.33
CA ARG A 97 -4.83 1.03 -2.17
C ARG A 97 -3.56 0.33 -2.64
N GLN A 98 -3.54 -1.00 -2.65
CA GLN A 98 -2.34 -1.78 -2.99
C GLN A 98 -1.75 -1.40 -4.35
N GLY A 99 -2.61 -1.35 -5.39
CA GLY A 99 -2.16 -0.97 -6.74
C GLY A 99 -1.63 0.46 -6.80
N LYS A 100 -2.28 1.39 -6.09
CA LYS A 100 -1.91 2.79 -6.06
C LYS A 100 -0.57 3.03 -5.38
N THR A 101 -0.26 2.30 -4.31
CA THR A 101 1.05 2.39 -3.64
C THR A 101 2.19 2.03 -4.58
N LEU A 102 2.05 0.95 -5.36
CA LEU A 102 3.08 0.56 -6.33
C LEU A 102 3.21 1.59 -7.47
N GLU A 103 2.10 2.15 -7.94
CA GLU A 103 2.11 3.24 -8.92
C GLU A 103 2.91 4.44 -8.42
N GLU A 104 2.59 4.94 -7.22
CA GLU A 104 3.27 6.09 -6.62
C GLU A 104 4.73 5.79 -6.29
N PHE A 105 5.07 4.55 -5.87
CA PHE A 105 6.45 4.12 -5.69
C PHE A 105 7.29 4.33 -6.95
N PHE A 106 6.83 3.85 -8.10
CA PHE A 106 7.58 3.98 -9.34
C PHE A 106 7.64 5.42 -9.85
N LYS A 107 6.54 6.18 -9.72
CA LYS A 107 6.55 7.60 -10.07
C LYS A 107 7.60 8.36 -9.27
N GLU A 108 7.63 8.17 -7.95
CA GLU A 108 8.57 8.89 -7.08
C GLU A 108 10.02 8.48 -7.34
N ILE A 109 10.30 7.20 -7.60
CA ILE A 109 11.64 6.77 -8.00
C ILE A 109 12.06 7.43 -9.29
N ILE A 110 11.22 7.42 -10.32
CA ILE A 110 11.57 7.99 -11.62
C ILE A 110 11.78 9.50 -11.52
N ARG A 111 10.92 10.22 -10.77
CA ARG A 111 11.09 11.65 -10.48
C ARG A 111 12.40 11.95 -9.75
N LYS A 112 12.80 11.06 -8.83
CA LYS A 112 14.08 11.20 -8.09
C LYS A 112 15.30 10.86 -8.93
N MET A 113 15.17 9.99 -9.94
CA MET A 113 16.27 9.69 -10.84
C MET A 113 16.71 10.92 -11.63
N ASN A 114 15.79 11.76 -12.09
CA ASN A 114 16.14 13.02 -12.74
C ASN A 114 14.95 14.00 -12.72
N ALA A 115 15.18 15.22 -12.26
CA ALA A 115 14.16 16.27 -12.20
C ALA A 115 13.62 16.71 -13.58
N SER A 116 14.37 16.46 -14.66
CA SER A 116 13.93 16.72 -16.04
C SER A 116 13.03 15.64 -16.63
N PHE A 117 12.85 14.50 -15.94
CA PHE A 117 11.92 13.48 -16.40
C PHE A 117 10.49 13.92 -16.16
N VAL A 118 9.66 13.81 -17.19
CA VAL A 118 8.23 14.11 -17.11
C VAL A 118 7.51 12.84 -16.67
N VAL A 119 6.81 12.89 -15.54
CA VAL A 119 6.06 11.76 -14.97
C VAL A 119 4.65 12.25 -14.60
N PRO A 120 3.68 12.16 -15.53
CA PRO A 120 2.33 12.67 -15.32
C PRO A 120 1.56 11.90 -14.24
N ASP A 121 0.66 12.62 -13.56
CA ASP A 121 -0.27 12.04 -12.60
C ASP A 121 -1.66 11.81 -13.18
N LYS A 122 -2.09 12.67 -14.11
CA LYS A 122 -3.43 12.62 -14.70
C LYS A 122 -3.48 11.70 -15.91
N LYS A 123 -4.63 11.04 -16.11
CA LYS A 123 -4.88 10.16 -17.26
C LYS A 123 -4.70 10.89 -18.60
N ASP A 124 -5.16 12.13 -18.70
CA ASP A 124 -5.07 12.91 -19.94
C ASP A 124 -3.62 13.24 -20.30
N GLU A 125 -2.80 13.64 -19.33
CA GLU A 125 -1.37 13.90 -19.53
C GLU A 125 -0.61 12.61 -19.92
N LYS A 126 -0.98 11.46 -19.35
CA LYS A 126 -0.47 10.15 -19.79
C LYS A 126 -0.84 9.87 -21.25
N LYS A 127 -2.08 10.15 -21.64
CA LYS A 127 -2.58 9.99 -23.02
C LYS A 127 -1.88 10.93 -24.00
N GLU A 128 -1.56 12.15 -23.58
CA GLU A 128 -0.76 13.11 -24.36
C GLU A 128 0.64 12.57 -24.65
N LEU A 129 1.34 12.04 -23.63
CA LEU A 129 2.66 11.42 -23.83
C LEU A 129 2.58 10.21 -24.79
N MET A 130 1.53 9.39 -24.70
CA MET A 130 1.34 8.30 -25.65
C MET A 130 1.04 8.77 -27.08
N ASN A 131 0.38 9.92 -27.24
CA ASN A 131 0.17 10.57 -28.54
C ASN A 131 1.47 11.11 -29.16
N GLU A 132 2.53 11.31 -28.38
CA GLU A 132 3.86 11.61 -28.91
C GLU A 132 4.55 10.38 -29.52
N ILE A 133 4.12 9.18 -29.15
CA ILE A 133 4.65 7.92 -29.70
C ILE A 133 3.80 7.40 -30.85
N PHE A 134 2.48 7.35 -30.66
CA PHE A 134 1.54 6.80 -31.62
C PHE A 134 0.61 7.88 -32.18
N ASN A 135 0.43 7.90 -33.50
CA ASN A 135 -0.51 8.80 -34.16
C ASN A 135 -1.95 8.50 -33.72
N LYS A 136 -2.64 9.50 -33.16
CA LYS A 136 -4.06 9.42 -32.75
C LYS A 136 -4.31 8.35 -31.67
N TYR A 137 -3.40 8.22 -30.70
CA TYR A 137 -3.61 7.35 -29.54
C TYR A 137 -4.84 7.79 -28.75
N ASN A 138 -5.85 6.91 -28.66
CA ASN A 138 -7.13 7.20 -28.03
C ASN A 138 -7.60 6.13 -27.03
N SER A 139 -6.74 5.19 -26.64
CA SER A 139 -7.15 4.10 -25.74
C SER A 139 -7.67 4.65 -24.40
N GLU A 140 -8.77 4.07 -23.93
CA GLU A 140 -9.34 4.37 -22.62
C GLU A 140 -8.74 3.51 -21.50
N LEU A 141 -7.92 2.52 -21.85
CA LEU A 141 -7.21 1.67 -20.91
C LEU A 141 -6.08 2.44 -20.24
N ASP A 142 -6.06 2.43 -18.91
CA ASP A 142 -5.06 3.17 -18.14
C ASP A 142 -3.74 2.41 -18.05
N ILE A 143 -2.65 3.12 -18.33
CA ILE A 143 -1.28 2.66 -18.09
C ILE A 143 -0.89 3.14 -16.70
N ASP A 144 -0.46 2.23 -15.83
CA ASP A 144 -0.21 2.54 -14.42
C ASP A 144 0.81 3.70 -14.28
N VAL A 145 1.97 3.64 -14.95
CA VAL A 145 2.97 4.73 -14.93
C VAL A 145 3.48 5.03 -16.34
N ILE A 146 3.61 6.32 -16.66
CA ILE A 146 4.31 6.78 -17.86
C ILE A 146 5.40 7.75 -17.43
N ALA A 147 6.56 7.67 -18.09
CA ALA A 147 7.65 8.62 -17.91
C ALA A 147 8.30 8.94 -19.24
N LYS A 148 8.76 10.18 -19.40
CA LYS A 148 9.46 10.64 -20.60
C LYS A 148 10.77 11.30 -20.22
N LYS A 149 11.83 10.98 -20.97
CA LYS A 149 13.11 11.68 -20.93
C LYS A 149 13.13 12.91 -21.83
N SER A 150 14.08 13.81 -21.59
CA SER A 150 14.37 14.95 -22.45
C SER A 150 14.69 14.59 -23.91
N ASN A 151 15.23 13.39 -24.16
CA ASN A 151 15.53 12.90 -25.52
C ASN A 151 14.36 12.11 -26.16
N ASN A 152 13.11 12.38 -25.76
CA ASN A 152 11.88 11.75 -26.27
C ASN A 152 11.76 10.23 -26.11
N ARG A 153 12.61 9.60 -25.30
CA ARG A 153 12.44 8.19 -24.92
C ARG A 153 11.37 8.07 -23.83
N VAL A 154 10.35 7.27 -24.09
CA VAL A 154 9.22 7.05 -23.19
C VAL A 154 9.31 5.67 -22.53
N LEU A 155 8.93 5.61 -21.27
CA LEU A 155 8.71 4.42 -20.48
C LEU A 155 7.23 4.34 -20.14
N ALA A 156 6.58 3.24 -20.50
CA ALA A 156 5.25 2.88 -20.03
C ALA A 156 5.37 1.66 -19.13
N ILE A 157 4.78 1.69 -17.94
CA ILE A 157 4.79 0.58 -16.98
C ILE A 157 3.36 0.14 -16.71
N GLN A 158 3.12 -1.16 -16.89
CA GLN A 158 1.93 -1.83 -16.40
C GLN A 158 2.30 -2.73 -15.23
N LEU A 159 1.60 -2.58 -14.11
CA LEU A 159 1.85 -3.26 -12.86
C LEU A 159 0.88 -4.42 -12.65
N ARG A 160 1.43 -5.58 -12.31
CA ARG A 160 0.66 -6.73 -11.84
C ARG A 160 1.13 -7.14 -10.44
N SER A 161 0.17 -7.21 -9.51
CA SER A 161 0.35 -7.88 -8.22
C SER A 161 0.07 -9.38 -8.33
N ARG A 162 0.41 -10.14 -7.28
CA ARG A 162 0.11 -11.57 -7.16
C ARG A 162 -1.37 -11.90 -7.44
N ASP A 163 -1.61 -13.04 -8.06
CA ASP A 163 -2.94 -13.58 -8.40
C ASP A 163 -3.11 -14.94 -7.70
N ASP A 164 -3.56 -14.91 -6.45
CA ASP A 164 -3.56 -16.07 -5.56
C ASP A 164 -4.82 -16.92 -5.59
N THR A 165 -5.93 -16.32 -5.99
CA THR A 165 -7.23 -16.95 -5.84
C THR A 165 -7.68 -17.70 -7.09
N GLY A 166 -6.95 -17.64 -8.21
CA GLY A 166 -7.36 -18.23 -9.49
C GLY A 166 -8.68 -17.67 -10.07
N GLY A 167 -9.45 -16.92 -9.28
CA GLY A 167 -10.65 -16.21 -9.66
C GLY A 167 -10.31 -14.81 -10.15
N THR A 168 -10.62 -14.58 -11.43
CA THR A 168 -11.24 -13.38 -12.04
C THR A 168 -11.10 -11.99 -11.37
N THR A 169 -10.03 -11.68 -10.64
CA THR A 169 -9.58 -10.29 -10.51
C THR A 169 -8.51 -10.00 -11.53
N ALA A 170 -8.98 -10.04 -12.76
CA ALA A 170 -8.28 -9.57 -13.92
C ALA A 170 -8.04 -8.06 -13.76
N LYS A 171 -6.80 -7.65 -13.49
CA LYS A 171 -6.23 -6.61 -14.35
C LYS A 171 -6.18 -7.25 -15.75
N SER A 172 -7.29 -7.17 -16.48
CA SER A 172 -7.44 -7.74 -17.83
C SER A 172 -6.39 -7.17 -18.77
N SER A 173 -6.07 -5.88 -18.60
CA SER A 173 -5.32 -5.06 -19.54
C SER A 173 -3.80 -4.99 -19.34
N LEU A 174 -3.09 -6.12 -19.20
CA LEU A 174 -1.61 -6.06 -19.06
C LEU A 174 -0.92 -5.43 -20.28
N VAL A 175 -1.40 -5.80 -21.46
CA VAL A 175 -0.87 -5.36 -22.75
C VAL A 175 -1.98 -4.96 -23.71
N GLU A 176 -3.22 -4.84 -23.24
CA GLU A 176 -4.36 -4.46 -24.09
C GLU A 176 -4.19 -3.02 -24.61
N ALA A 177 -3.76 -2.08 -23.75
CA ALA A 177 -3.44 -0.72 -24.17
C ALA A 177 -2.33 -0.69 -25.25
N LEU A 178 -1.31 -1.55 -25.12
CA LEU A 178 -0.27 -1.71 -26.12
C LEU A 178 -0.80 -2.34 -27.40
N ARG A 179 -1.59 -3.41 -27.30
CA ARG A 179 -2.21 -4.11 -28.44
C ARG A 179 -2.99 -3.13 -29.32
N ASP A 180 -3.82 -2.30 -28.68
CA ASP A 180 -4.62 -1.30 -29.39
C ASP A 180 -3.71 -0.25 -30.07
N ALA A 181 -2.63 0.16 -29.39
CA ALA A 181 -1.63 1.08 -29.95
C ALA A 181 -0.82 0.50 -31.11
N LEU A 182 -0.57 -0.81 -31.16
CA LEU A 182 0.23 -1.43 -32.22
C LEU A 182 -0.41 -1.33 -33.61
N ASN A 183 -1.73 -1.11 -33.68
CA ASN A 183 -2.44 -0.81 -34.92
C ASN A 183 -2.15 0.60 -35.47
N LEU A 184 -1.66 1.51 -34.63
CA LEU A 184 -1.41 2.91 -34.98
C LEU A 184 0.01 3.10 -35.52
N GLU A 185 0.21 4.08 -36.39
CA GLU A 185 1.55 4.44 -36.84
C GLU A 185 2.40 5.01 -35.69
N VAL A 186 3.65 4.55 -35.61
CA VAL A 186 4.64 5.08 -34.67
C VAL A 186 5.27 6.31 -35.31
N LYS A 187 5.32 7.42 -34.57
CA LYS A 187 5.94 8.66 -35.04
C LYS A 187 7.43 8.45 -35.30
N LYS A 188 7.97 9.22 -36.26
CA LYS A 188 9.39 9.18 -36.61
C LYS A 188 10.24 9.52 -35.37
N ASP A 189 11.30 8.74 -35.14
CA ASP A 189 12.26 8.89 -34.04
C ASP A 189 11.68 8.70 -32.62
N ALA A 190 10.44 8.20 -32.52
CA ALA A 190 9.83 7.85 -31.24
C ALA A 190 10.39 6.54 -30.70
N GLU A 191 10.74 6.52 -29.40
CA GLU A 191 11.16 5.32 -28.70
C GLU A 191 10.30 5.07 -27.45
N LEU A 192 9.71 3.88 -27.38
CA LEU A 192 8.93 3.39 -26.26
C LEU A 192 9.52 2.09 -25.71
N LEU A 193 9.80 2.10 -24.40
CA LEU A 193 9.95 0.89 -23.61
C LEU A 193 8.64 0.64 -22.86
N TYR A 194 7.91 -0.41 -23.23
CA TYR A 194 6.74 -0.87 -22.51
C TYR A 194 7.14 -2.00 -21.55
N LEU A 195 7.09 -1.72 -20.24
CA LEU A 195 7.41 -2.66 -19.17
C LEU A 195 6.15 -3.27 -18.58
N VAL A 196 6.06 -4.59 -18.59
CA VAL A 196 5.12 -5.34 -17.76
C VAL A 196 5.84 -5.79 -16.51
N CYS A 197 5.54 -5.17 -15.38
CA CYS A 197 6.20 -5.44 -14.10
C CYS A 197 5.33 -6.36 -13.23
N VAL A 198 5.90 -7.47 -12.79
CA VAL A 198 5.27 -8.39 -11.83
C VAL A 198 6.07 -8.33 -10.52
N TRP A 199 5.48 -7.75 -9.48
CA TRP A 199 6.19 -7.45 -8.23
C TRP A 199 6.62 -8.71 -7.46
N ASP A 200 5.69 -9.64 -7.20
CA ASP A 200 5.95 -10.84 -6.39
C ASP A 200 6.40 -12.03 -7.23
N ALA A 201 7.67 -12.40 -7.14
CA ALA A 201 8.29 -13.47 -7.92
C ALA A 201 8.39 -14.80 -7.17
N ILE A 202 7.28 -15.46 -6.85
CA ILE A 202 7.32 -16.66 -5.98
C ILE A 202 7.32 -17.99 -6.76
N LYS A 203 6.69 -18.08 -7.94
CA LYS A 203 6.60 -19.36 -8.70
C LYS A 203 6.81 -19.19 -10.22
N GLY A 204 7.61 -20.06 -10.82
CA GLY A 204 7.81 -20.12 -12.28
C GLY A 204 6.54 -20.37 -13.10
N ASN A 205 5.53 -21.04 -12.50
CA ASN A 205 4.26 -21.31 -13.17
C ASN A 205 3.44 -20.03 -13.44
N GLN A 206 3.44 -19.06 -12.50
CA GLN A 206 2.75 -17.78 -12.67
C GLN A 206 3.43 -16.92 -13.75
N LYS A 207 4.76 -16.95 -13.80
CA LYS A 207 5.55 -16.32 -14.85
C LYS A 207 5.17 -16.86 -16.23
N ASN A 208 5.19 -18.18 -16.41
CA ASN A 208 4.83 -18.81 -17.68
C ASN A 208 3.38 -18.53 -18.09
N ALA A 209 2.43 -18.60 -17.15
CA ALA A 209 1.04 -18.25 -17.42
C ALA A 209 0.87 -16.78 -17.86
N THR A 210 1.65 -15.86 -17.26
CA THR A 210 1.65 -14.45 -17.63
C THR A 210 2.23 -14.23 -19.02
N ILE A 211 3.37 -14.86 -19.34
CA ILE A 211 3.98 -14.83 -20.68
C ILE A 211 2.99 -15.33 -21.73
N LYS A 212 2.35 -16.47 -21.48
CA LYS A 212 1.31 -17.03 -22.36
C LYS A 212 0.17 -16.06 -22.60
N LYS A 213 -0.37 -15.46 -21.53
CA LYS A 213 -1.45 -14.46 -21.64
C LYS A 213 -1.04 -13.24 -22.48
N ILE A 214 0.18 -12.73 -22.28
CA ILE A 214 0.71 -11.61 -23.06
C ILE A 214 0.83 -12.01 -24.55
N TYR A 215 1.44 -13.17 -24.83
CA TYR A 215 1.58 -13.68 -26.19
C TYR A 215 0.23 -13.85 -26.88
N SER A 216 -0.74 -14.52 -26.24
CA SER A 216 -2.08 -14.70 -26.80
C SER A 216 -2.76 -13.37 -27.11
N SER A 217 -2.53 -12.33 -26.29
CA SER A 217 -3.11 -11.00 -26.51
C SER A 217 -2.47 -10.24 -27.67
N LEU A 218 -1.19 -10.49 -27.97
CA LEU A 218 -0.42 -9.77 -28.99
C LEU A 218 -0.16 -10.58 -30.25
N ARG A 219 -0.54 -11.86 -30.30
CA ARG A 219 -0.18 -12.82 -31.37
C ARG A 219 -0.47 -12.28 -32.77
N SER A 220 -1.58 -11.57 -32.98
CA SER A 220 -1.96 -10.98 -34.26
C SER A 220 -0.96 -9.93 -34.79
N HIS A 221 -0.14 -9.37 -33.91
CA HIS A 221 0.83 -8.31 -34.22
C HIS A 221 2.28 -8.81 -34.25
N LEU A 222 2.51 -10.08 -33.91
CA LEU A 222 3.85 -10.66 -33.77
C LEU A 222 4.17 -11.61 -34.93
N LYS A 223 5.39 -11.54 -35.44
CA LYS A 223 5.92 -12.45 -36.49
C LYS A 223 6.77 -13.58 -35.91
N ILE A 224 6.56 -13.94 -34.65
CA ILE A 224 7.34 -14.97 -33.93
C ILE A 224 6.40 -15.93 -33.22
N ASP A 225 6.86 -17.16 -33.00
CA ASP A 225 6.14 -18.17 -32.22
C ASP A 225 6.22 -17.92 -30.70
N GLU A 226 5.40 -18.64 -29.93
CA GLU A 226 5.31 -18.52 -28.47
C GLU A 226 6.62 -18.87 -27.75
N SER A 227 7.37 -19.85 -28.24
CA SER A 227 8.64 -20.29 -27.64
C SER A 227 9.71 -19.23 -27.81
N THR A 228 9.82 -18.66 -29.01
CA THR A 228 10.70 -17.53 -29.30
C THR A 228 10.31 -16.29 -28.50
N PHE A 229 9.00 -16.02 -28.38
CA PHE A 229 8.48 -14.93 -27.55
C PHE A 229 8.88 -15.09 -26.08
N ALA A 230 8.64 -16.27 -25.50
CA ALA A 230 8.95 -16.56 -24.11
C ALA A 230 10.44 -16.39 -23.77
N LYS A 231 11.34 -16.71 -24.70
CA LYS A 231 12.79 -16.53 -24.51
C LYS A 231 13.25 -15.06 -24.59
N LYS A 232 12.52 -14.20 -25.30
CA LYS A 232 12.94 -12.81 -25.60
C LYS A 232 12.24 -11.76 -24.74
N ILE A 233 11.04 -12.05 -24.23
CA ILE A 233 10.22 -11.06 -23.53
C ILE A 233 10.91 -10.47 -22.29
N GLU A 234 11.79 -11.22 -21.62
CA GLU A 234 12.51 -10.74 -20.43
C GLU A 234 13.73 -9.87 -20.74
N THR A 235 14.36 -10.08 -21.90
CA THR A 235 15.51 -9.28 -22.35
C THR A 235 15.07 -8.05 -23.13
N GLY A 236 13.85 -8.07 -23.68
CA GLY A 236 13.26 -6.99 -24.47
C GLY A 236 12.99 -7.46 -25.89
N LEU A 237 11.72 -7.43 -26.28
CA LEU A 237 11.26 -7.81 -27.60
C LEU A 237 10.79 -6.57 -28.37
N THR A 238 11.41 -6.29 -29.51
CA THR A 238 10.91 -5.29 -30.45
C THR A 238 9.61 -5.79 -31.08
N VAL A 239 8.48 -5.18 -30.72
CA VAL A 239 7.14 -5.54 -31.24
C VAL A 239 6.75 -4.68 -32.44
N LYS A 240 7.35 -3.49 -32.56
CA LYS A 240 7.24 -2.57 -33.69
C LYS A 240 8.49 -1.71 -33.74
N LYS A 241 8.86 -1.14 -34.88
CA LYS A 241 9.99 -0.18 -34.95
C LYS A 241 9.75 0.95 -33.94
N GLY A 242 10.71 1.20 -33.06
CA GLY A 242 10.60 2.18 -31.97
C GLY A 242 9.87 1.69 -30.72
N VAL A 243 9.33 0.46 -30.69
CA VAL A 243 8.56 -0.07 -29.55
C VAL A 243 9.14 -1.40 -29.06
N VAL A 244 9.67 -1.39 -27.84
CA VAL A 244 10.20 -2.56 -27.15
C VAL A 244 9.27 -2.95 -26.00
N LEU A 245 8.82 -4.19 -25.99
CA LEU A 245 8.07 -4.79 -24.89
C LEU A 245 9.03 -5.63 -24.05
N LYS A 246 9.05 -5.40 -22.73
CA LYS A 246 9.84 -6.19 -21.79
C LYS A 246 8.99 -6.58 -20.58
N MET A 247 9.10 -7.82 -20.12
CA MET A 247 8.52 -8.26 -18.85
C MET A 247 9.61 -8.30 -17.77
N SER A 248 9.36 -7.65 -16.64
CA SER A 248 10.25 -7.62 -15.49
C SER A 248 9.58 -8.34 -14.32
N TYR A 249 10.15 -9.47 -13.91
CA TYR A 249 9.57 -10.37 -12.90
C TYR A 249 10.41 -10.34 -11.62
N GLY A 250 9.84 -9.80 -10.54
CA GLY A 250 10.52 -9.58 -9.27
C GLY A 250 11.10 -8.18 -9.12
N THR A 251 11.19 -7.74 -7.86
CA THR A 251 11.64 -6.39 -7.47
C THR A 251 13.01 -6.03 -8.04
N ASP A 252 13.99 -6.94 -8.00
CA ASP A 252 15.35 -6.69 -8.50
C ASP A 252 15.38 -6.41 -10.01
N ILE A 253 14.67 -7.23 -10.79
CA ILE A 253 14.63 -7.10 -12.26
C ILE A 253 13.86 -5.84 -12.67
N ILE A 254 12.81 -5.50 -11.92
CA ILE A 254 12.06 -4.25 -12.13
C ILE A 254 12.96 -3.05 -11.85
N ALA A 255 13.59 -3.01 -10.67
CA ALA A 255 14.48 -1.91 -10.28
C ALA A 255 15.61 -1.74 -11.30
N LYS A 256 16.25 -2.84 -11.71
CA LYS A 256 17.27 -2.85 -12.78
C LYS A 256 16.72 -2.30 -14.10
N SER A 257 15.52 -2.71 -14.51
CA SER A 257 14.93 -2.26 -15.79
C SER A 257 14.66 -0.75 -15.80
N ILE A 258 14.25 -0.18 -14.66
CA ILE A 258 14.00 1.25 -14.54
C ILE A 258 15.34 2.02 -14.49
N THR A 259 16.34 1.52 -13.77
CA THR A 259 17.68 2.14 -13.76
C THR A 259 18.36 2.06 -15.11
N ASP A 260 18.25 0.93 -15.81
CA ASP A 260 18.79 0.74 -17.16
C ASP A 260 18.07 1.67 -18.15
N TRP A 261 16.74 1.79 -18.02
CA TRP A 261 15.99 2.76 -18.81
C TRP A 261 16.48 4.18 -18.53
N ALA A 262 16.68 4.58 -17.27
CA ALA A 262 17.19 5.90 -16.90
C ALA A 262 18.60 6.16 -17.46
N GLY A 263 19.47 5.14 -17.45
CA GLY A 263 20.84 5.19 -17.98
C GLY A 263 21.70 6.25 -17.28
N SER A 264 22.64 6.84 -18.01
CA SER A 264 23.50 7.93 -17.50
C SER A 264 22.74 9.20 -17.11
N ASN A 265 21.48 9.35 -17.51
CA ASN A 265 20.63 10.47 -17.11
C ASN A 265 20.06 10.29 -15.70
N GLY A 266 20.13 9.09 -15.10
CA GLY A 266 19.63 8.84 -13.75
C GLY A 266 20.70 9.04 -12.68
N THR A 267 20.35 9.71 -11.58
CA THR A 267 21.22 9.89 -10.40
C THR A 267 21.02 8.82 -9.33
N LEU A 268 19.88 8.12 -9.37
CA LEU A 268 19.49 7.13 -8.38
C LEU A 268 19.79 5.72 -8.89
N GLY A 269 20.82 5.09 -8.30
CA GLY A 269 21.24 3.73 -8.65
C GLY A 269 20.39 2.62 -8.00
N LEU A 270 20.61 1.39 -8.43
CA LEU A 270 19.89 0.19 -7.99
C LEU A 270 19.87 0.02 -6.46
N GLU A 271 21.02 0.22 -5.80
CA GLU A 271 21.10 0.12 -4.33
C GLU A 271 20.22 1.13 -3.60
N SER A 272 20.04 2.33 -4.16
CA SER A 272 19.18 3.35 -3.57
C SER A 272 17.71 2.97 -3.68
N VAL A 273 17.31 2.34 -4.80
CA VAL A 273 15.96 1.76 -4.96
C VAL A 273 15.74 0.66 -3.92
N HIS A 274 16.70 -0.24 -3.73
CA HIS A 274 16.59 -1.32 -2.74
C HIS A 274 16.51 -0.79 -1.30
N LYS A 275 17.28 0.25 -0.96
CA LYS A 275 17.16 0.93 0.34
C LYS A 275 15.77 1.53 0.54
N LEU A 276 15.17 2.09 -0.51
CA LEU A 276 13.82 2.63 -0.45
C LEU A 276 12.76 1.53 -0.24
N ILE A 277 12.86 0.40 -0.96
CA ILE A 277 11.98 -0.76 -0.77
C ILE A 277 12.05 -1.24 0.68
N LYS A 278 13.25 -1.44 1.22
CA LYS A 278 13.43 -1.85 2.63
C LYS A 278 12.80 -0.84 3.60
N LYS A 279 12.89 0.46 3.34
CA LYS A 279 12.23 1.47 4.19
C LYS A 279 10.70 1.38 4.12
N LEU A 280 10.13 1.08 2.95
CA LEU A 280 8.69 0.89 2.76
C LEU A 280 8.15 -0.39 3.44
N GLU A 281 9.01 -1.35 3.73
CA GLU A 281 8.65 -2.60 4.43
C GLU A 281 8.67 -2.44 5.97
N ASN A 282 9.29 -1.38 6.50
CA ASN A 282 9.60 -1.23 7.92
C ASN A 282 8.80 -0.10 8.62
N TRP A 283 7.51 0.05 8.30
CA TRP A 283 6.62 1.02 8.97
C TRP A 283 5.50 0.29 9.71
N ASP A 284 5.07 0.85 10.84
CA ASP A 284 4.17 0.16 11.75
C ASP A 284 2.72 0.66 11.74
N ASP A 285 2.45 1.84 11.17
CA ASP A 285 1.20 2.56 11.41
C ASP A 285 -0.07 1.74 11.08
N LEU A 286 -0.10 1.05 9.93
CA LEU A 286 -1.31 0.35 9.47
C LEU A 286 -1.54 -0.97 10.20
N TRP A 287 -0.52 -1.83 10.33
CA TRP A 287 -0.70 -3.11 10.99
C TRP A 287 -1.00 -2.92 12.47
N LEU A 288 -0.38 -1.90 13.09
CA LEU A 288 -0.60 -1.56 14.48
C LEU A 288 -2.01 -1.04 14.70
N ALA A 289 -2.43 -0.04 13.93
CA ALA A 289 -3.78 0.51 14.03
C ALA A 289 -4.85 -0.57 13.78
N TYR A 290 -4.67 -1.41 12.75
CA TYR A 290 -5.59 -2.50 12.44
C TYR A 290 -5.71 -3.51 13.60
N SER A 291 -4.56 -4.01 14.09
CA SER A 291 -4.53 -5.01 15.16
C SER A 291 -5.14 -4.46 16.44
N VAL A 292 -4.75 -3.24 16.86
CA VAL A 292 -5.29 -2.61 18.07
C VAL A 292 -6.78 -2.33 17.95
N CYS A 293 -7.26 -1.81 16.82
CA CYS A 293 -8.70 -1.60 16.61
C CYS A 293 -9.48 -2.92 16.70
N SER A 294 -8.97 -3.99 16.11
CA SER A 294 -9.61 -5.32 16.16
C SER A 294 -9.72 -5.84 17.60
N LEU A 295 -8.68 -5.68 18.40
CA LEU A 295 -8.66 -6.09 19.81
C LEU A 295 -9.61 -5.25 20.66
N GLU A 296 -9.65 -3.94 20.40
CA GLU A 296 -10.54 -3.04 21.13
C GLU A 296 -12.01 -3.27 20.80
N LEU A 297 -12.30 -3.68 19.57
CA LEU A 297 -13.63 -4.11 19.19
C LEU A 297 -14.11 -5.31 20.03
N GLU A 298 -13.24 -6.31 20.23
CA GLU A 298 -13.54 -7.47 21.07
C GLU A 298 -13.73 -7.06 22.54
N ASN A 299 -12.82 -6.24 23.08
CA ASN A 299 -12.88 -5.77 24.45
C ASN A 299 -14.18 -5.01 24.75
N GLN A 300 -14.62 -4.16 23.83
CA GLN A 300 -15.87 -3.42 23.96
C GLN A 300 -17.10 -4.33 23.83
N ALA A 301 -17.13 -5.19 22.81
CA ALA A 301 -18.31 -5.99 22.49
C ALA A 301 -18.53 -7.17 23.44
N VAL A 302 -17.45 -7.85 23.85
CA VAL A 302 -17.50 -9.07 24.68
C VAL A 302 -17.22 -8.74 26.14
N LYS A 303 -16.10 -8.10 26.44
CA LYS A 303 -15.68 -7.84 27.83
C LYS A 303 -16.36 -6.62 28.45
N LYS A 304 -17.09 -5.81 27.65
CA LYS A 304 -17.73 -4.56 28.06
C LYS A 304 -16.73 -3.59 28.71
N VAL A 305 -15.49 -3.59 28.22
CA VAL A 305 -14.42 -2.69 28.65
C VAL A 305 -14.03 -1.78 27.50
N ASP A 306 -13.95 -0.49 27.79
CA ASP A 306 -13.39 0.51 26.89
C ASP A 306 -12.00 0.93 27.40
N ASN A 307 -10.94 0.38 26.78
CA ASN A 307 -9.58 0.72 27.18
C ASN A 307 -9.18 2.13 26.73
N ILE A 308 -9.85 2.70 25.73
CA ILE A 308 -9.59 4.07 25.29
C ILE A 308 -10.08 5.06 26.34
N TYR A 309 -11.32 4.89 26.82
CA TYR A 309 -11.84 5.67 27.93
C TYR A 309 -10.94 5.52 29.16
N TYR A 310 -10.55 4.29 29.49
CA TYR A 310 -9.73 4.02 30.65
C TYR A 310 -8.32 4.63 30.54
N LEU A 311 -7.66 4.48 29.39
CA LEU A 311 -6.36 5.12 29.10
C LEU A 311 -6.44 6.63 29.26
N ASN A 312 -7.45 7.27 28.66
CA ASN A 312 -7.65 8.71 28.74
C ASN A 312 -7.84 9.17 30.20
N SER A 313 -8.53 8.40 31.02
CA SER A 313 -8.68 8.70 32.46
C SER A 313 -7.34 8.65 33.21
N LEU A 314 -6.45 7.71 32.86
CA LEU A 314 -5.15 7.54 33.52
C LEU A 314 -4.10 8.56 33.05
N ILE A 315 -4.23 9.06 31.81
CA ILE A 315 -3.29 10.03 31.22
C ILE A 315 -3.65 11.48 31.56
N LYS A 316 -4.88 11.76 31.98
CA LYS A 316 -5.40 13.12 32.21
C LYS A 316 -4.46 14.03 33.02
N ASP A 317 -3.77 13.48 34.02
CA ASP A 317 -2.89 14.23 34.92
C ASP A 317 -1.41 14.24 34.48
N ILE A 318 -1.09 13.57 33.37
CA ILE A 318 0.27 13.51 32.81
C ILE A 318 0.44 14.64 31.80
N ARG A 319 1.33 15.58 32.10
CA ARG A 319 1.67 16.68 31.18
C ARG A 319 2.71 16.22 30.15
N TYR A 320 2.41 16.44 28.88
CA TYR A 320 3.33 16.26 27.74
C TYR A 320 2.98 17.26 26.62
N ASP A 321 3.93 17.53 25.73
CA ASP A 321 3.76 18.47 24.63
C ASP A 321 4.26 17.87 23.30
N LEU A 322 3.31 17.45 22.46
CA LEU A 322 3.59 16.81 21.17
C LEU A 322 4.10 17.80 20.11
N LYS A 323 3.96 19.12 20.33
CA LYS A 323 4.41 20.14 19.37
C LYS A 323 5.93 20.26 19.33
N LYS A 324 6.60 19.96 20.45
CA LYS A 324 8.06 19.97 20.57
C LYS A 324 8.74 18.76 19.93
N LEU A 325 7.97 17.74 19.55
CA LEU A 325 8.48 16.50 18.98
C LEU A 325 8.38 16.51 17.46
N SER A 326 9.41 15.96 16.83
CA SER A 326 9.57 15.93 15.37
C SER A 326 9.93 14.56 14.82
N LYS A 327 10.61 13.69 15.58
CA LYS A 327 11.03 12.36 15.09
C LYS A 327 10.19 11.25 15.70
N SER A 328 9.86 10.21 14.91
CA SER A 328 9.13 9.02 15.41
C SER A 328 9.70 8.48 16.72
N ASN A 329 11.02 8.39 16.85
CA ASN A 329 11.68 7.84 18.03
C ASN A 329 11.45 8.69 19.29
N GLU A 330 11.30 10.01 19.16
CA GLU A 330 11.00 10.90 20.30
C GLU A 330 9.60 10.61 20.85
N PHE A 331 8.62 10.36 19.97
CA PHE A 331 7.29 9.93 20.38
C PHE A 331 7.30 8.55 21.04
N VAL A 332 8.10 7.61 20.51
CA VAL A 332 8.26 6.28 21.12
C VAL A 332 8.86 6.36 22.52
N MET A 333 9.89 7.19 22.72
CA MET A 333 10.47 7.41 24.04
C MET A 333 9.45 8.00 25.01
N LEU A 334 8.71 9.03 24.60
CA LEU A 334 7.65 9.62 25.43
C LEU A 334 6.55 8.59 25.77
N ALA A 335 6.12 7.79 24.79
CA ALA A 335 5.11 6.75 25.01
C ALA A 335 5.60 5.70 26.02
N ASN A 336 6.87 5.30 25.96
CA ASN A 336 7.47 4.38 26.93
C ASN A 336 7.44 4.97 28.36
N GLU A 337 7.81 6.24 28.52
CA GLU A 337 7.79 6.93 29.81
C GLU A 337 6.38 7.03 30.40
N ILE A 338 5.39 7.33 29.56
CA ILE A 338 3.99 7.37 29.97
C ILE A 338 3.50 5.97 30.33
N ALA A 339 3.80 4.95 29.51
CA ALA A 339 3.40 3.57 29.75
C ALA A 339 3.88 3.06 31.11
N LEU A 340 5.13 3.32 31.48
CA LEU A 340 5.69 2.93 32.78
C LEU A 340 4.93 3.53 33.98
N LYS A 341 4.34 4.72 33.83
CA LYS A 341 3.49 5.35 34.85
C LYS A 341 2.08 4.76 34.91
N ILE A 342 1.60 4.21 33.79
CA ILE A 342 0.25 3.69 33.63
C ILE A 342 0.15 2.21 34.02
N ILE A 343 1.14 1.39 33.64
CA ILE A 343 1.12 -0.06 33.85
C ILE A 343 0.74 -0.46 35.29
N PRO A 344 1.33 0.12 36.36
CA PRO A 344 0.97 -0.25 37.73
C PRO A 344 -0.48 0.14 38.12
N LYS A 345 -1.09 1.09 37.39
CA LYS A 345 -2.45 1.57 37.63
C LYS A 345 -3.49 0.81 36.81
N TRP A 346 -3.07 0.01 35.84
CA TRP A 346 -3.98 -0.71 34.94
C TRP A 346 -4.57 -1.95 35.60
N LYS A 347 -5.78 -1.83 36.15
CA LYS A 347 -6.44 -2.90 36.91
C LYS A 347 -7.48 -3.69 36.11
N LYS A 348 -7.73 -3.32 34.84
CA LYS A 348 -8.72 -3.98 33.99
C LYS A 348 -8.16 -5.26 33.38
N ASN A 349 -8.93 -6.34 33.45
CA ASN A 349 -8.62 -7.60 32.76
C ASN A 349 -9.04 -7.55 31.28
N SER A 350 -8.50 -6.58 30.56
CA SER A 350 -8.88 -6.23 29.20
C SER A 350 -7.72 -6.26 28.21
N ILE A 351 -6.51 -6.50 28.71
CA ILE A 351 -5.35 -6.73 27.86
C ILE A 351 -5.37 -8.22 27.47
N ILE A 352 -4.88 -8.55 26.28
CA ILE A 352 -4.72 -9.95 25.85
C ILE A 352 -3.95 -10.72 26.93
N ASP A 353 -4.37 -11.95 27.21
CA ASP A 353 -3.63 -12.86 28.07
C ASP A 353 -2.24 -13.08 27.47
N GLY A 354 -1.25 -12.48 28.12
CA GLY A 354 0.13 -12.41 27.67
C GLY A 354 1.05 -12.06 28.82
N SER A 355 2.35 -12.09 28.54
CA SER A 355 3.36 -11.73 29.52
C SER A 355 3.20 -10.28 29.99
N ILE A 356 3.83 -9.91 31.12
CA ILE A 356 3.88 -8.52 31.58
C ILE A 356 4.46 -7.60 30.48
N SER A 357 5.41 -8.13 29.70
CA SER A 357 5.97 -7.43 28.54
C SER A 357 4.90 -7.13 27.48
N ASP A 358 4.09 -8.12 27.09
CA ASP A 358 3.04 -7.92 26.08
C ASP A 358 2.01 -6.87 26.54
N ARG A 359 1.68 -6.89 27.83
CA ARG A 359 0.79 -5.89 28.43
C ARG A 359 1.38 -4.48 28.36
N ALA A 360 2.67 -4.36 28.65
CA ALA A 360 3.38 -3.09 28.55
C ALA A 360 3.40 -2.57 27.11
N HIS A 361 3.69 -3.43 26.13
CA HIS A 361 3.69 -3.07 24.71
C HIS A 361 2.32 -2.59 24.24
N TYR A 362 1.26 -3.31 24.61
CA TYR A 362 -0.10 -2.93 24.25
C TYR A 362 -0.49 -1.54 24.82
N ILE A 363 -0.19 -1.26 26.10
CA ILE A 363 -0.45 0.05 26.70
C ILE A 363 0.35 1.15 25.98
N ARG A 364 1.63 0.91 25.71
CA ARG A 364 2.47 1.84 24.94
C ARG A 364 1.90 2.08 23.54
N ASP A 365 1.45 1.04 22.87
CA ASP A 365 0.92 1.13 21.52
C ASP A 365 -0.38 1.93 21.49
N LEU A 366 -1.26 1.77 22.48
CA LEU A 366 -2.42 2.65 22.67
C LEU A 366 -2.03 4.13 22.83
N ILE A 367 -0.97 4.42 23.60
CA ILE A 367 -0.47 5.79 23.78
C ILE A 367 0.06 6.35 22.45
N LEU A 368 0.79 5.56 21.67
CA LEU A 368 1.27 5.97 20.34
C LEU A 368 0.11 6.30 19.40
N LEU A 369 -0.93 5.45 19.36
CA LEU A 369 -2.12 5.75 18.56
C LEU A 369 -2.87 6.99 19.08
N LYS A 370 -2.86 7.25 20.40
CA LYS A 370 -3.40 8.49 20.98
C LYS A 370 -2.65 9.72 20.48
N PHE A 371 -1.32 9.66 20.39
CA PHE A 371 -0.54 10.78 19.83
C PHE A 371 -0.88 11.05 18.37
N ILE A 372 -1.05 10.00 17.56
CA ILE A 372 -1.51 10.12 16.16
C ILE A 372 -2.89 10.81 16.14
N TYR A 373 -3.82 10.35 16.99
CA TYR A 373 -5.16 10.93 17.09
C TYR A 373 -5.13 12.42 17.44
N GLU A 374 -4.35 12.82 18.44
CA GLU A 374 -4.25 14.22 18.89
C GLU A 374 -3.65 15.12 17.81
N LEU A 375 -2.63 14.64 17.10
CA LEU A 375 -2.04 15.37 15.97
C LEU A 375 -2.96 15.45 14.76
N SER A 376 -3.91 14.50 14.60
CA SER A 376 -4.90 14.56 13.51
C SER A 376 -5.96 15.66 13.69
N LYS A 377 -6.10 16.21 14.91
CA LYS A 377 -7.07 17.26 15.26
C LYS A 377 -6.51 18.68 15.18
N THR A 378 -5.19 18.82 15.06
CA THR A 378 -4.48 20.09 14.95
C THR A 378 -4.12 20.35 13.50
#